data_AF-A0A382K896-F1
#
_entry.id   AF-A0A382K896-F1
#
_cell.length_a   1.000
_cell.length_b   1.000
_cell.length_c   1.000
_cell.angle_alpha   90.00
_cell.angle_beta   90.00
_cell.angle_gamma   90.00
#
_symmetry.space_group_name_H-M   'P 1'
#
loop_
_entity.id
_entity.type
_entity.pdbx_description
1 polymer ?
#
loop_
_entity_poly.entity_id
_entity_poly.type
_entity_poly.pdbx_seq_one_letter_code
_entity_poly.pdbx_strand_id
1 'polypeptide(L)' 'MKTELIKTIVCPTCASGFKIRIKRARKNEIEEGQLICTKCGEKFKISGGIPRFVIDSTKDFVRTE' A
#
# COMPACT_ATOMS: atom_id res chain seq x y z
N MET A 1 8.21 5.79 4.41
CA MET A 1 7.23 6.38 3.46
C MET A 1 6.87 7.79 3.90
N LYS A 2 7.18 8.81 3.09
CA LYS A 2 6.75 10.19 3.35
C LYS A 2 5.22 10.31 3.32
N THR A 3 4.65 10.97 4.31
CA THR A 3 3.21 11.26 4.43
C THR A 3 2.67 12.12 3.28
N GLU A 4 3.52 12.96 2.70
CA GLU A 4 3.18 13.86 1.60
C GLU A 4 2.81 13.11 0.32
N LEU A 5 3.54 12.03 0.02
CA LEU A 5 3.32 11.21 -1.18
C LEU A 5 1.98 10.48 -1.13
N ILE A 6 1.45 10.20 0.07
CA ILE A 6 0.19 9.48 0.27
C ILE A 6 -1.01 10.23 -0.31
N LYS A 7 -0.93 11.55 -0.40
CA LYS A 7 -1.97 12.37 -1.04
C LYS A 7 -1.97 12.23 -2.57
N THR A 8 -0.85 11.80 -3.16
CA THR A 8 -0.67 11.72 -4.62
C THR A 8 -0.92 10.31 -5.17
N ILE A 9 -0.86 9.28 -4.33
CA ILE A 9 -1.14 7.89 -4.74
C ILE A 9 -2.62 7.55 -4.63
N VAL A 10 -3.08 6.79 -5.62
CA VAL A 10 -4.44 6.27 -5.72
C VAL A 10 -4.42 4.75 -5.92
N CYS A 11 -5.57 4.11 -5.72
CA CYS A 11 -5.68 2.66 -5.86
C CYS A 11 -5.36 2.21 -7.29
N PRO A 12 -4.45 1.23 -7.48
CA PRO A 12 -4.10 0.74 -8.81
C PRO A 12 -5.29 0.09 -9.53
N THR A 13 -6.26 -0.43 -8.78
CA THR A 13 -7.40 -1.20 -9.30
C THR A 13 -8.60 -0.32 -9.64
N CYS A 14 -8.81 0.76 -8.90
CA CYS A 14 -10.03 1.58 -9.02
C CYS A 14 -9.81 3.10 -8.99
N ALA A 15 -8.55 3.54 -9.05
CA ALA A 15 -8.11 4.94 -9.05
C ALA A 15 -8.67 5.81 -7.91
N SER A 16 -9.14 5.18 -6.83
CA SER A 16 -9.77 5.86 -5.71
C SER A 16 -8.78 6.13 -4.59
N GLY A 17 -9.13 7.05 -3.70
CA GLY A 17 -8.30 7.41 -2.55
C GLY A 17 -8.10 6.25 -1.57
N PHE A 18 -7.09 6.43 -0.69
CA PHE A 18 -6.75 5.51 0.37
C PHE A 18 -7.01 6.11 1.75
N LYS A 19 -7.52 5.29 2.67
CA LYS A 19 -7.42 5.52 4.11
C LYS A 19 -6.13 4.89 4.62
N ILE A 20 -5.32 5.64 5.33
CA ILE A 20 -4.09 5.12 5.93
C ILE A 20 -4.31 4.75 7.39
N ARG A 21 -3.74 3.62 7.80
CA ARG A 21 -3.72 3.13 9.17
C ARG A 21 -2.28 2.95 9.57
N ILE A 22 -1.76 3.89 10.35
CA ILE A 22 -0.36 3.89 10.80
C ILE A 22 -0.25 2.97 12.00
N LYS A 23 0.66 1.99 11.94
CA LYS A 23 1.05 1.17 13.10
C LYS A 23 2.29 1.75 13.79
N ARG A 24 3.29 2.13 12.99
CA ARG A 24 4.55 2.68 13.45
C ARG A 24 5.00 3.76 12.48
N ALA A 25 5.25 4.95 13.01
CA ALA A 25 5.82 6.05 12.25
C ALA A 25 7.00 6.62 13.02
N ARG A 26 8.02 7.05 12.28
CA ARG A 26 9.23 7.68 12.81
C ARG A 26 9.39 9.04 12.15
N LYS A 27 9.31 10.09 12.97
CA LYS A 27 9.35 11.49 12.52
C LYS A 27 8.29 11.75 11.44
N ASN A 28 8.71 11.92 10.18
CA ASN A 28 7.86 12.24 9.04
C ASN A 28 7.65 11.06 8.08
N GLU A 29 8.09 9.86 8.49
CA GLU A 29 7.96 8.65 7.69
C GLU A 29 7.17 7.58 8.42
N ILE A 30 6.26 6.95 7.69
CA ILE A 30 5.58 5.75 8.15
C ILE A 30 6.55 4.59 7.93
N GLU A 31 6.90 3.88 9.01
CA GLU A 31 7.71 2.65 8.97
C GLU A 31 6.81 1.42 8.77
N GLU A 32 5.69 1.35 9.50
CA GLU A 32 4.73 0.27 9.39
C GLU A 32 3.29 0.80 9.40
N GLY A 33 2.45 0.21 8.55
CA GLY A 33 1.06 0.62 8.43
C GLY A 33 0.29 -0.18 7.38
N GLN A 34 -0.93 0.25 7.09
CA GLN A 34 -1.75 -0.26 6.01
C GLN A 34 -2.45 0.87 5.28
N LEU A 35 -2.56 0.76 3.96
CA LEU A 35 -3.41 1.57 3.10
C LEU A 35 -4.65 0.75 2.78
N ILE A 36 -5.82 1.31 3.00
CA ILE A 36 -7.12 0.66 2.78
C ILE A 36 -7.87 1.50 1.75
N CYS A 37 -8.20 0.94 0.60
CA CYS A 37 -8.98 1.66 -0.40
C CYS A 37 -10.41 1.84 0.10
N THR A 38 -10.95 3.06 -0.03
CA THR A 38 -12.33 3.36 0.39
C THR A 38 -13.39 2.86 -0.60
N LYS A 39 -13.00 2.50 -1.84
CA LYS A 39 -13.95 2.07 -2.89
C LYS A 39 -13.94 0.55 -3.09
N CYS A 40 -12.77 -0.05 -3.37
CA CYS A 40 -12.67 -1.51 -3.56
C CYS A 40 -12.44 -2.29 -2.25
N GLY A 41 -12.11 -1.61 -1.15
CA GLY A 41 -11.86 -2.26 0.15
C GLY A 41 -10.50 -2.98 0.25
N GLU A 42 -9.65 -2.90 -0.77
CA GLU A 42 -8.35 -3.54 -0.80
C GLU A 42 -7.39 -2.97 0.26
N LYS A 43 -6.51 -3.85 0.77
CA LYS A 43 -5.61 -3.53 1.88
C LYS A 43 -4.17 -3.79 1.46
N PHE A 44 -3.40 -2.72 1.38
CA PHE A 44 -1.97 -2.75 1.06
C PHE A 44 -1.16 -2.55 2.32
N LYS A 45 -0.14 -3.39 2.57
CA LYS A 45 0.70 -3.29 3.76
C LYS A 45 1.88 -2.37 3.50
N ILE A 46 2.25 -1.58 4.51
CA ILE A 46 3.48 -0.79 4.54
C ILE A 46 4.43 -1.50 5.50
N SER A 47 5.60 -1.89 5.02
CA SER A 47 6.67 -2.51 5.81
C SER A 47 8.00 -1.87 5.47
N GLY A 48 8.80 -1.49 6.48
CA GLY A 48 10.06 -0.76 6.29
C GLY A 48 9.87 0.59 5.57
N GLY A 49 8.68 1.18 5.68
CA GLY A 49 8.30 2.39 4.96
C GLY A 49 8.12 2.23 3.45
N ILE A 50 7.96 0.99 2.97
CA ILE A 50 7.63 0.67 1.58
C ILE A 50 6.18 0.17 1.50
N PRO A 51 5.27 0.88 0.81
CA PRO A 51 3.92 0.40 0.54
C PRO A 51 3.95 -0.70 -0.52
N ARG A 52 3.39 -1.87 -0.21
CA ARG A 52 3.32 -2.99 -1.14
C ARG A 52 1.98 -2.94 -1.89
N PHE A 53 1.98 -2.43 -3.12
CA PHE A 53 0.80 -2.32 -4.00
C PHE A 53 0.51 -3.58 -4.85
N VAL A 54 1.19 -4.68 -4.57
CA VAL A 54 1.04 -5.93 -5.32
C VAL A 54 -0.19 -6.66 -4.79
N ILE A 55 -1.18 -6.81 -5.66
CA ILE A 55 -2.34 -7.68 -5.47
C ILE A 55 -1.99 -8.97 -6.20
N ASP A 56 -1.57 -9.99 -5.45
CA ASP A 56 -1.25 -11.30 -6.05
C ASP A 56 -2.57 -12.00 -6.38
N SER A 57 -3.16 -11.64 -7.52
CA SER A 57 -4.43 -12.22 -7.97
C SER A 57 -4.24 -13.54 -8.71
N THR A 58 -3.03 -13.80 -9.19
CA THR A 58 -2.63 -15.03 -9.86
C THR A 58 -1.29 -15.47 -9.27
N LYS A 59 -1.30 -16.57 -8.51
CA LYS A 59 -0.09 -17.30 -8.12
C LYS A 59 0.53 -18.01 -9.34
N ASP A 60 0.75 -17.27 -10.42
CA ASP A 60 1.42 -17.79 -11.60
C ASP A 60 2.92 -17.72 -11.33
N PHE A 61 3.38 -18.61 -10.45
CA PHE A 61 4.80 -18.86 -10.27
C PHE A 61 5.29 -19.52 -11.56
N VAL A 62 5.72 -18.71 -12.52
CA VAL A 62 6.44 -19.22 -13.68
C VAL A 62 7.77 -19.77 -13.16
N ARG A 63 7.89 -21.10 -13.13
CA ARG A 63 9.18 -21.77 -12.93
C ARG A 63 10.04 -21.45 -14.15
N THR A 64 11.01 -20.57 -13.99
CA THR A 64 12.13 -20.49 -14.92
C THR A 64 13.08 -21.64 -14.60
N GLU A 65 13.01 -22.69 -15.42
CA GLU A 65 14.04 -23.73 -15.56
C GLU A 65 15.29 -23.18 -16.24
#